data_AF-A0A810QAQ6-F1
#
_entry.id   AF-A0A810QAQ6-F1
#
_cell.length_a   1.000
_cell.length_b   1.000
_cell.length_c   1.000
_cell.angle_alpha   90.00
_cell.angle_beta   90.00
_cell.angle_gamma   90.00
#
_symmetry.space_group_name_H-M   'P 1'
#
loop_
_entity.id
_entity.type
_entity.pdbx_description
1 polymer ?
#
loop_
_entity_poly.entity_id
_entity_poly.type
_entity_poly.pdbx_seq_one_letter_code
_entity_poly.pdbx_strand_id
1 'polypeptide(L)' 'MAKQRYTEAKKQANRKWDEANKDRYARISLVVPVDVKPQIEDAAKADGKSVNGWILDLIRREFYG' A
#
# COMPACT_ATOMS: atom_id res chain seq x y z
N MET A 1 22.13 -0.30 0.35
CA MET A 1 20.68 -0.24 0.63
C MET A 1 20.43 -0.79 2.03
N ALA A 2 20.17 0.08 3.02
CA ALA A 2 19.90 -0.36 4.38
C ALA A 2 18.57 -1.12 4.40
N LYS A 3 18.62 -2.43 4.69
CA LYS A 3 17.45 -3.29 4.89
C LYS A 3 16.63 -2.67 6.03
N GLN A 4 15.56 -1.94 5.70
CA GLN A 4 14.76 -1.23 6.68
C GLN A 4 14.22 -2.26 7.68
N ARG A 5 14.83 -2.28 8.86
CA ARG A 5 14.52 -3.23 9.93
C ARG A 5 13.11 -2.88 10.38
N TYR A 6 12.13 -3.74 10.07
CA TYR A 6 10.79 -3.63 10.61
C TYR A 6 10.92 -3.59 12.14
N THR A 7 10.75 -2.42 12.73
CA THR A 7 10.82 -2.26 14.18
C THR A 7 9.62 -2.98 14.78
N GLU A 8 9.81 -3.62 15.94
CA GLU A 8 8.72 -4.29 16.66
C GLU A 8 7.56 -3.33 16.94
N ALA A 9 7.86 -2.04 17.16
CA ALA A 9 6.87 -0.99 17.29
C ALA A 9 5.95 -0.85 16.05
N LYS A 10 6.53 -0.93 14.84
CA LYS A 10 5.75 -0.84 13.58
C LYS A 10 4.89 -2.09 13.37
N LYS A 11 5.39 -3.27 13.76
CA LYS A 11 4.59 -4.51 13.74
C LYS A 11 3.39 -4.44 14.69
N GLN A 12 3.61 -3.97 15.92
CA GLN A 12 2.55 -3.81 16.92
C GLN A 12 1.50 -2.77 16.50
N ALA A 13 1.94 -1.64 15.93
CA ALA A 13 1.03 -0.63 15.40
C ALA A 13 0.14 -1.19 14.28
N ASN A 14 0.73 -1.92 13.33
CA ASN A 14 -0.01 -2.57 12.26
C ASN A 14 -1.03 -3.60 12.80
N ARG A 15 -0.64 -4.38 13.82
CA ARG A 15 -1.53 -5.36 14.45
C ARG A 15 -2.74 -4.72 15.12
N LYS A 16 -2.53 -3.65 15.89
CA LYS A 16 -3.63 -2.91 16.54
C LYS A 16 -4.60 -2.33 15.53
N TRP A 17 -4.09 -1.79 14.43
CA TRP A 17 -4.95 -1.27 13.36
C TRP A 17 -5.75 -2.39 12.70
N ASP A 18 -5.12 -3.54 12.42
CA ASP A 18 -5.81 -4.70 11.84
C ASP A 18 -6.93 -5.22 12.73
N GLU A 19 -6.66 -5.42 14.02
CA GLU A 19 -7.67 -5.90 14.97
C GLU A 19 -8.85 -4.94 15.07
N ALA A 20 -8.61 -3.63 15.04
CA ALA A 20 -9.66 -2.61 15.09
C ALA A 20 -10.46 -2.48 13.79
N ASN A 21 -9.96 -3.01 12.67
CA ASN A 21 -10.52 -2.78 11.33
C ASN A 21 -10.85 -4.04 10.54
N LYS A 22 -10.66 -5.23 11.14
CA LYS A 22 -10.85 -6.54 10.50
C LYS A 22 -12.21 -6.73 9.82
N ASP A 23 -13.26 -6.10 10.36
CA ASP A 23 -14.64 -6.23 9.85
C ASP A 23 -14.97 -5.14 8.81
N ARG A 24 -14.07 -4.18 8.60
CA ARG A 24 -14.28 -3.01 7.72
C ARG A 24 -13.40 -3.02 6.47
N TYR A 25 -12.19 -3.57 6.57
CA TYR A 25 -11.22 -3.55 5.48
C TYR A 25 -10.52 -4.90 5.32
N ALA A 26 -10.51 -5.41 4.09
CA ALA A 26 -9.68 -6.54 3.69
C ALA A 26 -8.32 -6.05 3.17
N ARG A 27 -7.25 -6.83 3.41
CA ARG A 27 -5.92 -6.53 2.87
C ARG A 27 -5.68 -7.26 1.56
N ILE A 28 -5.08 -6.57 0.61
CA ILE A 28 -4.57 -7.15 -0.64
C ILE A 28 -3.04 -7.06 -0.61
N SER A 29 -2.37 -8.19 -0.87
CA SER A 29 -0.91 -8.22 -1.09
C SER A 29 -0.67 -8.41 -2.58
N LEU A 30 0.08 -7.49 -3.18
CA LEU A 30 0.39 -7.52 -4.61
C LEU A 30 1.83 -7.97 -4.81
N VAL A 31 2.02 -8.91 -5.73
CA VAL A 31 3.34 -9.25 -6.28
C VAL A 31 3.41 -8.67 -7.67
N VAL A 32 4.40 -7.82 -7.91
CA VAL A 32 4.65 -7.18 -9.20
C VAL A 32 6.09 -7.46 -9.62
N PRO A 33 6.41 -7.39 -10.92
CA PRO A 33 7.79 -7.43 -11.39
C PRO A 33 8.65 -6.38 -10.68
N VAL A 34 9.92 -6.71 -10.44
CA VAL A 34 10.84 -5.88 -9.64
C VAL A 34 11.04 -4.50 -10.28
N ASP A 35 11.08 -4.45 -11.60
CA ASP A 35 11.20 -3.26 -12.44
C ASP A 35 9.92 -2.43 -12.53
N VAL A 36 8.76 -3.04 -12.28
CA VAL A 36 7.46 -2.36 -12.29
C VAL A 36 7.21 -1.60 -10.98
N LYS A 37 7.69 -2.11 -9.84
CA LYS A 37 7.48 -1.45 -8.54
C LYS A 37 7.96 0.01 -8.54
N PRO A 38 9.20 0.35 -8.99
CA PRO A 38 9.64 1.74 -9.09
C PRO A 38 8.73 2.60 -9.96
N GLN A 39 8.21 2.06 -11.08
CA GLN A 39 7.31 2.81 -11.97
C GLN A 39 6.00 3.18 -11.27
N ILE A 40 5.45 2.28 -10.45
CA ILE A 40 4.27 2.56 -9.61
C ILE A 40 4.59 3.64 -8.57
N GLU A 41 5.75 3.55 -7.91
CA GLU A 41 6.20 4.53 -6.92
C GLU A 41 6.37 5.93 -7.53
N ASP A 42 6.95 6.01 -8.73
CA ASP A 42 7.15 7.25 -9.47
C ASP A 42 5.83 7.85 -9.96
N ALA A 43 4.92 7.02 -10.48
CA ALA A 43 3.59 7.48 -10.91
C ALA A 43 2.76 8.02 -9.73
N ALA A 44 2.75 7.32 -8.60
CA ALA A 44 2.09 7.79 -7.39
C ALA A 44 2.67 9.12 -6.91
N LYS A 45 4.01 9.27 -6.95
CA LYS A 45 4.70 10.50 -6.58
C LYS A 45 4.38 11.65 -7.53
N ALA A 46 4.34 11.42 -8.84
CA ALA A 46 3.98 12.41 -9.85
C ALA A 46 2.56 12.96 -9.61
N ASP A 47 1.65 12.10 -9.16
CA ASP A 47 0.28 12.46 -8.80
C ASP A 47 0.14 13.05 -7.38
N GLY A 48 1.24 13.16 -6.62
CA GLY A 48 1.23 13.65 -5.24
C GLY A 48 0.54 12.72 -4.24
N LYS A 49 0.42 11.43 -4.56
CA LYS A 49 -0.30 10.41 -3.77
C LYS A 49 0.64 9.41 -3.11
N SER A 50 0.15 8.76 -2.05
CA SER A 50 0.78 7.53 -1.58
C SER A 50 0.54 6.40 -2.58
N VAL A 51 1.45 5.41 -2.65
CA VAL A 51 1.29 4.23 -3.51
C VAL A 51 -0.06 3.54 -3.28
N ASN A 52 -0.44 3.32 -2.03
CA ASN A 52 -1.73 2.70 -1.70
C ASN A 52 -2.91 3.55 -2.18
N GLY A 53 -2.86 4.88 -1.98
CA GLY A 53 -3.92 5.78 -2.44
C GLY A 53 -4.04 5.81 -3.97
N TRP A 54 -2.90 5.84 -4.66
CA TRP A 54 -2.83 5.79 -6.11
C TRP A 54 -3.43 4.49 -6.67
N ILE A 55 -3.08 3.34 -6.10
CA ILE A 55 -3.65 2.04 -6.49
C ILE A 55 -5.17 1.99 -6.21
N LEU A 56 -5.61 2.48 -5.05
CA LEU A 56 -7.04 2.50 -4.71
C LEU A 56 -7.86 3.37 -5.66
N ASP A 57 -7.30 4.49 -6.12
CA ASP A 57 -7.97 5.35 -7.10
C ASP A 57 -8.08 4.66 -8.46
N LEU A 58 -7.07 3.91 -8.90
CA LEU A 58 -7.17 3.09 -10.11
C LEU A 58 -8.25 2.01 -9.99
N ILE A 59 -8.30 1.31 -8.86
CA ILE A 59 -9.34 0.31 -8.57
C ILE A 59 -10.72 0.99 -8.59
N ARG A 60 -10.86 2.13 -7.94
CA ARG A 60 -12.13 2.88 -7.92
C ARG A 60 -12.55 3.32 -9.31
N ARG A 61 -11.63 3.85 -10.11
CA ARG A 61 -11.89 4.23 -11.50
C ARG A 61 -12.40 3.05 -12.32
N GLU A 62 -11.79 1.88 -12.17
CA GLU A 62 -12.22 0.65 -12.86
C GLU A 62 -13.64 0.22 -12.46
N PHE A 63 -13.99 0.29 -11.17
CA PHE A 63 -15.30 -0.13 -10.69
C PHE A 63 -16.40 0.93 -10.79
N TYR A 64 -16.05 2.22 -10.77
CA TYR A 64 -17.00 3.31 -10.53
C TYR A 64 -16.92 4.48 -11.51
N GLY A 65 -15.91 4.57 -12.38
CA GLY A 65 -15.75 5.66 -13.36
C GLY A 65 -14.99 6.86 -12.82
#